data_AF-A0A8I1ZM30-F1
#
_entry.id   AF-A0A8I1ZM30-F1
#
_cell.length_a   1.000
_cell.length_b   1.000
_cell.length_c   1.000
_cell.angle_alpha   90.00
_cell.angle_beta   90.00
_cell.angle_gamma   90.00
#
_symmetry.space_group_name_H-M   'P 1'
#
loop_
_entity.id
_entity.type
_entity.pdbx_description
1 polymer ?
#
loop_
_entity_poly.entity_id
_entity_poly.type
_entity_poly.pdbx_seq_one_letter_code
_entity_poly.pdbx_strand_id
1 'polypeptide(L)'
;MSISEWLDKKDSEGVDVSHIEVPDDLAYDEVPDETIYFKQIRPCGILCPGNHPFSTVERFGHWYHSRGQDKKAGIHSSDMRWHLFTKDRELALETAVSHIE
;
A
#
# COMPACT_ATOMS: atom_id res chain seq x y z
N MET A 1 10.50 -13.29 -10.48
CA MET A 1 9.10 -13.03 -10.83
C MET A 1 8.78 -11.68 -10.23
N SER A 2 8.07 -10.82 -10.92
CA SER A 2 7.62 -9.56 -10.33
C SER A 2 6.35 -9.76 -9.48
N ILE A 3 6.01 -8.77 -8.65
CA ILE A 3 4.76 -8.66 -7.91
C ILE A 3 3.61 -8.72 -8.92
N SER A 4 3.73 -8.01 -10.05
CA SER A 4 2.72 -8.01 -11.11
C SER A 4 2.47 -9.42 -11.68
N GLU A 5 3.54 -10.14 -12.05
CA GLU A 5 3.46 -11.50 -12.58
C GLU A 5 2.91 -12.49 -11.54
N TRP A 6 3.29 -12.33 -10.27
CA TRP A 6 2.80 -13.17 -9.18
C TRP A 6 1.31 -12.93 -8.91
N LEU A 7 0.87 -11.68 -8.90
CA LEU A 7 -0.55 -11.32 -8.74
C LEU A 7 -1.38 -11.85 -9.90
N ASP A 8 -0.91 -11.74 -11.14
CA ASP A 8 -1.61 -12.28 -12.31
C ASP A 8 -1.79 -13.79 -12.21
N LYS A 9 -0.76 -14.50 -11.74
CA LYS A 9 -0.85 -15.94 -11.51
C LYS A 9 -1.94 -16.25 -10.48
N LYS A 10 -1.97 -15.53 -9.35
CA LYS A 10 -2.97 -15.73 -8.29
C LYS A 10 -4.39 -15.39 -8.73
N ASP A 11 -4.57 -14.28 -9.42
CA ASP A 11 -5.84 -13.87 -10.01
C ASP A 11 -6.34 -14.95 -11.01
N SER A 12 -5.45 -15.50 -11.84
CA SER A 12 -5.80 -16.58 -12.79
C SER A 12 -6.16 -17.91 -12.12
N GLU A 13 -5.66 -18.15 -10.90
CA GLU A 13 -6.01 -19.30 -10.05
C GLU A 13 -7.38 -19.10 -9.36
N GLY A 14 -8.02 -17.94 -9.56
CA GLY A 14 -9.28 -17.54 -8.91
C GLY A 14 -9.11 -17.10 -7.45
N VAL A 15 -7.87 -16.78 -7.05
CA VAL A 15 -7.58 -16.24 -5.72
C VAL A 15 -7.90 -14.75 -5.71
N ASP A 16 -8.67 -14.31 -4.71
CA ASP A 16 -8.85 -12.88 -4.48
C ASP A 16 -7.53 -12.27 -3.99
N VAL A 17 -6.93 -11.44 -4.84
CA VAL A 17 -5.66 -10.79 -4.57
C VAL A 17 -5.81 -9.42 -3.90
N SER A 18 -7.03 -8.93 -3.69
CA SER A 18 -7.29 -7.58 -3.17
C SER A 18 -6.58 -7.31 -1.84
N HIS A 19 -6.56 -8.30 -0.94
CA HIS A 19 -5.92 -8.19 0.38
C HIS A 19 -4.88 -9.30 0.60
N ILE A 20 -4.24 -9.77 -0.47
CA ILE A 20 -3.26 -10.84 -0.37
C ILE A 20 -1.91 -10.32 0.11
N GLU A 21 -1.32 -11.01 1.09
CA GLU A 21 0.04 -10.73 1.54
C GLU A 21 1.03 -11.19 0.47
N VAL A 22 1.84 -10.24 -0.01
CA VAL A 22 2.93 -10.52 -0.95
C VAL A 22 4.08 -11.19 -0.18
N PRO A 23 4.68 -12.26 -0.70
CA PRO A 23 5.85 -12.88 -0.10
C PRO A 23 6.97 -11.86 0.15
N ASP A 24 7.61 -11.94 1.32
CA ASP A 24 8.62 -10.96 1.75
C ASP A 24 9.75 -10.79 0.71
N ASP A 25 10.21 -11.88 0.11
CA ASP A 25 11.26 -11.87 -0.92
C ASP A 25 10.88 -11.03 -2.15
N LEU A 26 9.61 -11.03 -2.54
CA LEU A 26 9.11 -10.18 -3.63
C LEU A 26 8.93 -8.72 -3.18
N ALA A 27 8.42 -8.52 -1.96
CA ALA A 27 8.13 -7.19 -1.42
C ALA A 27 9.38 -6.34 -1.17
N TYR A 28 10.52 -6.96 -0.82
CA TYR A 28 11.77 -6.25 -0.53
C TYR A 28 12.61 -5.94 -1.78
N ASP A 29 12.53 -6.77 -2.81
CA ASP A 29 13.41 -6.66 -3.98
C ASP A 29 12.82 -5.81 -5.12
N GLU A 30 11.50 -5.60 -5.14
CA GLU A 30 10.83 -4.90 -6.23
C GLU A 30 10.70 -3.39 -5.98
N VAL A 31 11.10 -2.62 -6.99
CA VAL A 31 10.87 -1.17 -7.03
C VAL A 31 9.58 -0.93 -7.82
N PRO A 32 8.63 -0.14 -7.29
CA PRO A 32 7.43 0.19 -8.05
C PRO A 32 7.78 0.97 -9.31
N ASP A 33 7.00 0.76 -10.37
CA ASP A 33 7.13 1.53 -11.60
C ASP A 33 6.87 3.02 -11.36
N GLU A 34 5.97 3.32 -10.43
CA GLU A 34 5.53 4.68 -10.12
C GLU A 34 4.93 4.77 -8.71
N THR A 35 5.29 5.81 -7.96
CA THR A 35 4.55 6.23 -6.75
C THR A 35 3.57 7.34 -7.15
N ILE A 36 2.28 7.00 -7.18
CA ILE A 36 1.21 7.89 -7.65
C ILE A 36 0.76 8.82 -6.53
N TYR A 37 0.75 8.32 -5.29
CA TYR A 37 0.31 9.05 -4.13
C TYR A 37 1.17 8.71 -2.92
N PHE A 38 1.48 9.72 -2.12
CA PHE A 38 2.09 9.55 -0.82
C PHE A 38 1.66 10.69 0.10
N LYS A 39 1.13 10.34 1.27
CA LYS A 39 0.81 11.29 2.33
C LYS A 39 1.17 10.68 3.68
N GLN A 40 1.73 11.49 4.56
CA GLN A 40 2.07 11.08 5.92
C GLN A 40 1.75 12.19 6.91
N ILE A 41 1.15 11.82 8.03
CA ILE A 41 0.80 12.74 9.12
C ILE A 41 1.96 12.77 10.11
N ARG A 42 2.83 13.79 10.00
CA ARG A 42 3.96 14.02 10.91
C ARG A 42 3.78 15.30 11.74
N PRO A 43 3.03 15.24 12.85
CA PRO A 43 2.91 16.37 13.78
C PRO A 43 4.14 16.48 14.70
N CYS A 44 4.97 15.43 14.77
CA CYS A 44 6.24 15.46 15.49
C CYS A 44 7.34 16.17 14.69
N GLY A 45 8.49 16.43 15.32
CA GLY A 45 9.64 17.01 14.64
C GLY A 45 10.22 16.11 13.56
N ILE A 46 10.98 16.70 12.62
CA ILE A 46 11.54 16.01 11.44
C ILE A 46 12.43 14.79 11.76
N LEU A 47 13.02 14.74 12.97
CA LEU A 47 13.90 13.67 13.43
C LEU A 47 13.18 12.60 14.27
N CYS A 48 11.86 12.63 14.38
CA CYS A 48 11.13 11.65 15.16
C CYS A 48 11.23 10.26 14.50
N PRO A 49 11.76 9.23 15.18
CA PRO A 49 11.90 7.88 14.62
C PRO A 49 10.61 7.05 14.74
N GLY A 50 9.57 7.59 15.38
CA GLY A 50 8.33 6.87 15.62
C GLY A 50 7.52 6.62 14.35
N ASN A 51 6.64 5.61 14.39
CA ASN A 51 5.74 5.35 13.28
C ASN A 51 4.71 6.48 13.15
N HIS A 52 4.35 6.83 11.92
CA HIS A 52 3.40 7.90 11.65
C HIS A 52 2.37 7.40 10.64
N PRO A 53 1.07 7.65 10.85
CA PRO A 53 0.04 7.31 9.89
C PRO A 53 0.42 7.83 8.51
N PHE A 54 0.38 6.93 7.54
CA PHE A 54 0.73 7.20 6.16
C PHE A 54 -0.22 6.47 5.23
N SER A 55 -0.26 6.92 4.00
CA SER A 55 -1.00 6.29 2.92
C SER A 55 -0.24 6.51 1.62
N THR A 56 -0.10 5.46 0.82
CA THR A 56 0.61 5.49 -0.45
C THR A 56 -0.13 4.67 -1.50
N VAL A 57 0.07 5.03 -2.77
CA VAL A 57 -0.34 4.24 -3.94
C VAL A 57 0.86 4.06 -4.83
N GLU A 58 1.26 2.81 -5.04
CA GLU A 58 2.40 2.38 -5.83
C GLU A 58 1.92 1.48 -6.98
N ARG A 59 2.52 1.59 -8.16
CA ARG A 59 2.14 0.81 -9.36
C ARG A 59 3.17 -0.28 -9.66
N PHE A 60 2.69 -1.49 -9.90
CA PHE A 60 3.47 -2.67 -10.32
C PHE A 60 2.83 -3.27 -11.58
N GLY A 61 3.31 -2.89 -12.77
CA GLY A 61 2.65 -3.20 -14.04
C GLY A 61 1.25 -2.55 -14.09
N HIS A 62 0.21 -3.38 -14.23
CA HIS A 62 -1.21 -2.94 -14.20
C HIS A 62 -1.86 -3.05 -12.81
N TRP A 63 -1.12 -3.43 -11.78
CA TRP A 63 -1.61 -3.49 -10.41
C TRP A 63 -1.25 -2.22 -9.64
N TYR A 64 -2.23 -1.69 -8.92
CA TYR A 64 -2.08 -0.57 -7.99
C TYR A 64 -2.14 -1.11 -6.57
N HIS A 65 -1.08 -0.90 -5.82
CA HIS A 65 -0.97 -1.24 -4.42
C HIS A 65 -1.18 0.02 -3.58
N SER A 66 -2.35 0.12 -2.97
CA SER A 66 -2.61 1.13 -1.95
C SER A 66 -2.33 0.52 -0.58
N ARG A 67 -1.58 1.21 0.27
CA ARG A 67 -1.26 0.72 1.62
C ARG A 67 -1.02 1.85 2.59
N GLY A 68 -1.16 1.56 3.87
CA GLY A 68 -0.91 2.55 4.89
C GLY A 68 -1.28 2.12 6.30
N GLN A 69 -1.37 3.13 7.15
CA GLN A 69 -1.92 3.05 8.49
C GLN A 69 -2.98 4.15 8.62
N ASP A 70 -4.16 3.77 9.09
CA ASP A 70 -5.28 4.70 9.27
C ASP A 70 -4.91 5.82 10.26
N LYS A 71 -5.31 7.06 9.95
CA LYS A 71 -5.12 8.21 10.82
C LYS A 71 -5.68 8.00 12.24
N LYS A 72 -6.78 7.23 12.36
CA LYS A 72 -7.43 6.91 13.64
C LYS A 72 -6.57 6.03 14.55
N ALA A 73 -5.58 5.31 14.01
CA ALA A 73 -4.64 4.52 14.81
C ALA A 73 -3.85 5.38 15.81
N GLY A 74 -3.70 6.68 15.50
CA GLY A 74 -2.90 7.60 16.29
C GLY A 74 -1.42 7.57 15.96
N ILE A 75 -0.70 8.58 16.43
CA ILE A 75 0.74 8.75 16.21
C ILE A 75 1.50 7.66 16.98
N HIS A 76 2.56 7.10 16.38
CA HIS A 76 3.40 6.03 16.92
C HIS A 76 2.72 4.67 17.14
N SER A 77 1.46 4.49 16.70
CA SER A 77 0.79 3.19 16.73
C SER A 77 1.32 2.27 15.61
N SER A 78 1.11 0.96 15.74
CA SER A 78 1.28 0.00 14.64
C SER A 78 -0.03 -0.67 14.21
N ASP A 79 -1.15 -0.30 14.83
CA ASP A 79 -2.47 -0.86 14.56
C ASP A 79 -3.08 -0.27 13.29
N MET A 80 -4.19 -0.87 12.83
CA MET A 80 -4.99 -0.43 11.68
C MET A 80 -4.15 -0.24 10.40
N ARG A 81 -3.17 -1.12 10.21
CA ARG A 81 -2.53 -1.27 8.90
C ARG A 81 -3.54 -1.83 7.91
N TRP A 82 -3.46 -1.35 6.70
CA TRP A 82 -4.34 -1.75 5.63
C TRP A 82 -3.57 -1.72 4.32
N HIS A 83 -4.05 -2.53 3.37
CA HIS A 83 -3.60 -2.48 2.00
C HIS A 83 -4.71 -3.00 1.08
N LEU A 84 -4.63 -2.63 -0.19
CA LEU A 84 -5.51 -3.06 -1.26
C LEU A 84 -4.72 -3.12 -2.57
N PHE A 85 -4.77 -4.26 -3.24
CA PHE A 85 -4.42 -4.41 -4.64
C PHE A 85 -5.65 -4.28 -5.53
N THR A 86 -5.53 -3.52 -6.61
CA THR A 86 -6.58 -3.40 -7.62
C THR A 86 -5.97 -3.07 -8.98
N LYS A 87 -6.67 -3.39 -10.08
CA LYS A 87 -6.33 -2.90 -11.42
C LYS A 87 -6.94 -1.53 -11.72
N ASP A 88 -7.82 -1.06 -10.83
CA ASP A 88 -8.49 0.24 -10.94
C ASP A 88 -7.69 1.33 -10.20
N ARG A 89 -7.15 2.26 -10.98
CA ARG A 89 -6.36 3.39 -10.47
C ARG A 89 -7.16 4.33 -9.58
N GLU A 90 -8.41 4.60 -9.95
CA GLU A 90 -9.26 5.54 -9.22
C GLU A 90 -9.64 4.94 -7.87
N LEU A 91 -10.03 3.66 -7.84
CA LEU A 91 -10.30 2.95 -6.60
C LEU A 91 -9.09 2.93 -5.65
N ALA A 92 -7.88 2.72 -6.19
CA ALA A 92 -6.65 2.73 -5.38
C ALA A 92 -6.40 4.11 -4.73
N LEU A 93 -6.63 5.18 -5.50
CA LEU A 93 -6.48 6.56 -5.01
C LEU A 93 -7.55 6.92 -3.97
N GLU A 94 -8.82 6.62 -4.24
CA GLU A 94 -9.92 6.90 -3.32
C GLU A 94 -9.73 6.18 -1.98
N THR A 95 -9.36 4.89 -2.04
CA THR A 95 -9.03 4.10 -0.86
C THR A 95 -7.91 4.77 -0.06
N ALA A 96 -6.80 5.11 -0.72
CA ALA A 96 -5.67 5.74 -0.06
C ALA A 96 -6.00 7.09 0.60
N VAL A 97 -6.79 7.94 -0.07
CA VAL A 97 -7.23 9.23 0.46
C VAL A 97 -8.16 9.02 1.67
N SER A 98 -9.13 8.10 1.57
CA SER A 98 -10.13 7.87 2.62
C SER A 98 -9.55 7.44 3.97
N HIS A 99 -8.38 6.79 3.97
CA HIS A 99 -7.73 6.31 5.20
C HIS A 99 -6.85 7.35 5.90
N ILE A 100 -6.52 8.46 5.24
CA ILE A 100 -5.54 9.43 5.76
C ILE A 100 -6.08 10.85 5.88
N GLU A 101 -7.19 11.19 5.22
CA GLU A 101 -7.84 12.50 5.33
C GLU A 101 -8.87 12.55 6.47
#